data_AF-A0A7G3G7H2-F1
#
_entry.id   AF-A0A7G3G7H2-F1
#
_cell.length_a   1.000
_cell.length_b   1.000
_cell.length_c   1.000
_cell.angle_alpha   90.00
_cell.angle_beta   90.00
_cell.angle_gamma   90.00
#
_symmetry.space_group_name_H-M   'P 1'
#
loop_
_entity.id
_entity.type
_entity.pdbx_description
1 polymer ?
#
loop_
_entity_poly.entity_id
_entity_poly.type
_entity_poly.pdbx_seq_one_letter_code
_entity_poly.pdbx_strand_id
1 'polypeptide(L)'
;MNFNLSISGKISAALIMAFVLTEHVSAAGIVAGGDAAKQAQISTANNGAAVVNIVAPSAAGLSHNQFKDFNVGTAGAVLNNSTIAGQSQLAGQLNANSQLGNQAAKVILNEVVSRNPSLLLGKQEIFGMAADYVLANPNGITCNGCGFINTPRASLLVGNANVQDGQIQSLEAAKNNNLLQVQTGGARGEKVLDLIAPRIDVRGNMQAEKAINAVAGFNSVVFDHSVDSISGKMLSTSTAPTVSGSLDSYYLGAIQAGRINLISTAAGAGVNITGQVQGQEALNIESAGKLALNAAQLKGQAIALQAKDIESSGKISTQNTQDQSHNESWFIWKTGETDKKSSSSKSSIERSSIQGDEINIKASNTATLAATDIDSKNLNLSAAKINLDGQLLSNSESSSNNAWKNSWAYNKAESSSTEQQIGTRIKSSNDIQISATGETSI
;
A
#
# COMPACT_ATOMS: atom_id res chain seq x y z
N MET A 1 -50.62 13.14 -24.48
CA MET A 1 -49.22 13.46 -24.86
C MET A 1 -48.39 12.21 -24.61
N ASN A 2 -48.03 11.49 -25.65
CA ASN A 2 -47.17 10.29 -25.56
C ASN A 2 -45.73 10.71 -25.87
N PHE A 3 -44.86 10.70 -24.86
CA PHE A 3 -43.43 10.89 -25.07
C PHE A 3 -42.79 9.56 -25.48
N ASN A 4 -42.42 9.44 -26.76
CA ASN A 4 -41.61 8.34 -27.25
C ASN A 4 -40.14 8.66 -27.00
N LEU A 5 -39.52 7.96 -26.05
CA LEU A 5 -38.08 8.04 -25.79
C LEU A 5 -37.28 7.37 -26.92
N SER A 6 -36.21 8.04 -27.35
CA SER A 6 -35.20 7.53 -28.29
C SER A 6 -34.58 6.20 -27.82
N ILE A 7 -34.15 5.37 -28.78
CA ILE A 7 -33.51 4.07 -28.55
C ILE A 7 -32.30 4.19 -27.61
N SER A 8 -31.57 5.32 -27.64
CA SER A 8 -30.45 5.60 -26.72
C SER A 8 -30.89 5.93 -25.28
N GLY A 9 -32.11 6.45 -25.10
CA GLY A 9 -32.67 6.75 -23.77
C GLY A 9 -33.17 5.52 -23.02
N LYS A 10 -33.58 4.47 -23.74
CA LYS A 10 -34.00 3.19 -23.12
C LYS A 10 -32.81 2.35 -22.61
N ILE A 11 -31.63 2.54 -23.20
CA ILE A 11 -30.40 1.82 -22.79
C ILE A 11 -29.78 2.45 -21.53
N SER A 12 -29.85 3.78 -21.36
CA SER A 12 -29.40 4.44 -20.11
C SER A 12 -30.27 4.13 -18.90
N ALA A 13 -31.59 3.94 -19.08
CA ALA A 13 -32.48 3.62 -17.97
C ALA A 13 -32.38 2.14 -17.52
N ALA A 14 -31.92 1.24 -18.39
CA ALA A 14 -31.76 -0.18 -18.06
C ALA A 14 -30.40 -0.52 -17.41
N LEU A 15 -29.35 0.28 -17.63
CA LEU A 15 -28.03 0.03 -17.02
C LEU A 15 -27.91 0.51 -15.56
N ILE A 16 -28.81 1.39 -15.08
CA ILE A 16 -28.77 1.91 -13.71
C ILE A 16 -29.57 1.02 -12.73
N MET A 17 -30.37 0.06 -13.23
CA MET A 17 -31.20 -0.83 -12.40
C MET A 17 -30.64 -2.25 -12.19
N ALA A 18 -29.40 -2.53 -12.63
CA ALA A 18 -28.76 -3.85 -12.54
C ALA A 18 -27.57 -3.93 -11.58
N PHE A 19 -27.37 -2.95 -10.70
CA PHE A 19 -26.31 -2.97 -9.69
C PHE A 19 -26.81 -2.38 -8.36
N VAL A 20 -27.47 -3.19 -7.54
CA VAL A 20 -27.26 -3.32 -6.08
C VAL A 20 -28.04 -4.57 -5.63
N LEU A 21 -27.57 -5.75 -6.01
CA LEU A 21 -27.55 -6.83 -5.04
C LEU A 21 -26.12 -6.83 -4.51
N THR A 22 -25.86 -5.97 -3.53
CA THR A 22 -24.73 -6.23 -2.63
C THR A 22 -25.11 -7.51 -1.89
N GLU A 23 -24.75 -8.65 -2.48
CA GLU A 23 -24.60 -9.86 -1.71
C GLU A 23 -23.60 -9.50 -0.61
N HIS A 24 -24.11 -9.32 0.61
CA HIS A 24 -23.28 -9.35 1.79
C HIS A 24 -22.68 -10.75 1.81
N VAL A 25 -21.51 -10.91 1.18
CA VAL A 25 -20.64 -12.03 1.44
C VAL A 25 -20.19 -11.85 2.89
N SER A 26 -21.03 -12.32 3.81
CA SER A 26 -20.65 -12.48 5.20
C SER A 26 -19.60 -13.59 5.22
N ALA A 27 -18.33 -13.19 5.21
CA ALA A 27 -17.29 -14.09 5.67
C ALA A 27 -17.70 -14.57 7.07
N ALA A 28 -17.64 -15.89 7.31
CA ALA A 28 -17.81 -16.41 8.66
C ALA A 28 -16.81 -15.69 9.58
N GLY A 29 -17.21 -15.27 10.78
CA GLY A 29 -16.39 -14.43 11.67
C GLY A 29 -15.12 -15.14 12.16
N ILE A 30 -15.01 -15.39 13.46
CA ILE A 30 -13.92 -16.20 14.02
C ILE A 30 -14.49 -17.57 14.36
N VAL A 31 -13.89 -18.62 13.82
CA VAL A 31 -14.30 -20.02 14.01
C VAL A 31 -13.08 -20.85 14.35
N ALA A 32 -13.08 -21.45 15.54
CA ALA A 32 -12.02 -22.33 16.00
C ALA A 32 -11.87 -23.56 15.08
N GLY A 33 -10.66 -24.08 14.94
CA GLY A 33 -10.38 -25.25 14.11
C GLY A 33 -9.01 -25.85 14.42
N GLY A 34 -8.64 -26.90 13.67
CA GLY A 34 -7.36 -27.58 13.87
C GLY A 34 -7.33 -28.48 15.11
N ASP A 35 -6.15 -28.60 15.72
CA ASP A 35 -5.89 -29.47 16.87
C ASP A 35 -6.75 -29.07 18.07
N ALA A 36 -7.41 -30.03 18.72
CA ALA A 36 -8.30 -29.76 19.86
C ALA A 36 -7.61 -29.00 21.01
N ALA A 37 -6.31 -29.23 21.24
CA ALA A 37 -5.53 -28.53 22.26
C ALA A 37 -5.22 -27.06 21.92
N LYS A 38 -5.42 -26.64 20.66
CA LYS A 38 -5.16 -25.29 20.14
C LYS A 38 -6.45 -24.54 19.80
N GLN A 39 -7.61 -25.12 20.09
CA GLN A 39 -8.90 -24.49 19.82
C GLN A 39 -9.26 -23.50 20.93
N ALA A 40 -9.23 -22.21 20.60
CA ALA A 40 -9.68 -21.15 21.49
C ALA A 40 -11.20 -21.22 21.73
N GLN A 41 -11.65 -20.77 22.91
CA GLN A 41 -13.09 -20.60 23.17
C GLN A 41 -13.54 -19.25 22.62
N ILE A 42 -14.54 -19.26 21.74
CA ILE A 42 -15.01 -18.06 21.04
C ILE A 42 -16.44 -17.75 21.50
N SER A 43 -16.67 -16.50 21.84
CA SER A 43 -17.99 -15.96 22.15
C SER A 43 -18.17 -14.60 21.47
N THR A 44 -19.35 -14.00 21.60
CA THR A 44 -19.65 -12.69 21.03
C THR A 44 -20.18 -11.78 22.12
N ALA A 45 -19.59 -10.59 22.24
CA ALA A 45 -20.04 -9.57 23.17
C ALA A 45 -21.35 -8.92 22.68
N ASN A 46 -22.06 -8.23 23.59
CA ASN A 46 -23.36 -7.63 23.29
C ASN A 46 -23.33 -6.61 22.14
N ASN A 47 -22.18 -5.97 21.90
CA ASN A 47 -21.97 -5.01 20.82
C ASN A 47 -21.50 -5.67 19.50
N GLY A 48 -21.46 -7.01 19.45
CA GLY A 48 -21.08 -7.78 18.26
C GLY A 48 -19.58 -8.06 18.12
N ALA A 49 -18.73 -7.56 19.02
CA ALA A 49 -17.30 -7.88 19.00
C ALA A 49 -17.08 -9.36 19.33
N ALA A 50 -16.19 -10.03 18.60
CA ALA A 50 -15.80 -11.40 18.93
C ALA A 50 -14.89 -11.41 20.16
N VAL A 51 -15.07 -12.36 21.08
CA VAL A 51 -14.20 -12.55 22.25
C VAL A 51 -13.59 -13.93 22.16
N VAL A 52 -12.27 -13.97 22.03
CA VAL A 52 -11.44 -15.17 21.91
C VAL A 52 -10.70 -15.37 23.23
N ASN A 53 -11.18 -16.32 24.04
CA ASN A 53 -10.41 -16.83 25.16
C ASN A 53 -9.33 -17.75 24.60
N ILE A 54 -8.12 -17.19 24.45
CA ILE A 54 -6.95 -17.88 23.91
C ILE A 54 -6.58 -19.10 24.76
N VAL A 55 -5.96 -20.10 24.14
CA VAL A 55 -5.50 -21.30 24.85
C VAL A 55 -4.34 -20.99 25.82
N ALA A 56 -4.14 -21.88 26.79
CA ALA A 56 -3.05 -21.78 27.75
C ALA A 56 -1.69 -21.58 27.05
N PRO A 57 -0.84 -20.64 27.48
CA PRO A 57 0.47 -20.46 26.88
C PRO A 57 1.41 -21.63 27.20
N SER A 58 2.37 -21.86 26.31
CA SER A 58 3.50 -22.75 26.55
C SER A 58 4.37 -22.25 27.72
N ALA A 59 5.31 -23.08 28.19
CA ALA A 59 6.31 -22.68 29.18
C ALA A 59 7.15 -21.46 28.72
N ALA A 60 7.29 -21.27 27.41
CA ALA A 60 7.99 -20.12 26.85
C ALA A 60 7.08 -18.88 26.62
N GLY A 61 5.77 -19.00 26.87
CA GLY A 61 4.82 -17.89 26.81
C GLY A 61 4.05 -17.75 25.50
N LEU A 62 4.10 -18.73 24.58
CA LEU A 62 3.32 -18.73 23.34
C LEU A 62 1.94 -19.33 23.57
N SER A 63 0.88 -18.58 23.31
CA SER A 63 -0.46 -19.12 23.10
C SER A 63 -0.67 -19.40 21.60
N HIS A 64 -0.76 -20.68 21.23
CA HIS A 64 -0.94 -21.11 19.84
C HIS A 64 -2.38 -21.50 19.58
N ASN A 65 -3.11 -20.62 18.90
CA ASN A 65 -4.54 -20.74 18.63
C ASN A 65 -4.75 -21.08 17.15
N GLN A 66 -5.52 -22.13 16.88
CA GLN A 66 -5.85 -22.57 15.52
C GLN A 66 -7.31 -22.29 15.16
N PHE A 67 -7.52 -21.85 13.92
CA PHE A 67 -8.79 -21.40 13.41
C PHE A 67 -9.10 -22.04 12.06
N LYS A 68 -10.39 -22.33 11.84
CA LYS A 68 -10.92 -22.59 10.51
C LYS A 68 -11.13 -21.29 9.75
N ASP A 69 -11.69 -20.28 10.42
CA ASP A 69 -11.94 -18.96 9.86
C ASP A 69 -11.47 -17.91 10.87
N PHE A 70 -10.76 -16.90 10.39
CA PHE A 70 -10.36 -15.77 11.23
C PHE A 70 -10.64 -14.48 10.46
N ASN A 71 -11.84 -13.96 10.63
CA ASN A 71 -12.30 -12.70 10.04
C ASN A 71 -12.79 -11.78 11.14
N VAL A 72 -12.38 -10.52 11.09
CA VAL A 72 -12.72 -9.49 12.09
C VAL A 72 -13.64 -8.47 11.43
N GLY A 73 -14.88 -8.38 11.92
CA GLY A 73 -15.83 -7.37 11.48
C GLY A 73 -15.52 -5.98 12.03
N THR A 74 -16.33 -4.99 11.67
CA THR A 74 -16.17 -3.59 12.11
C THR A 74 -16.34 -3.41 13.63
N ALA A 75 -17.10 -4.29 14.29
CA ALA A 75 -17.22 -4.33 15.75
C ALA A 75 -15.91 -4.74 16.45
N GLY A 76 -14.97 -5.34 15.72
CA GLY A 76 -13.66 -5.76 16.22
C GLY A 76 -13.65 -7.14 16.87
N ALA A 77 -12.49 -7.51 17.40
CA ALA A 77 -12.25 -8.75 18.12
C ALA A 77 -11.35 -8.52 19.33
N VAL A 78 -11.56 -9.30 20.39
CA VAL A 78 -10.79 -9.25 21.63
C VAL A 78 -10.15 -10.61 21.86
N LEU A 79 -8.83 -10.62 22.02
CA LEU A 79 -8.05 -11.76 22.49
C LEU A 79 -7.89 -11.61 24.00
N ASN A 80 -8.58 -12.44 24.76
CA ASN A 80 -8.59 -12.35 26.22
C ASN A 80 -7.32 -13.00 26.81
N ASN A 81 -6.33 -12.18 27.09
CA ASN A 81 -5.06 -12.52 27.73
C ASN A 81 -5.04 -12.09 29.21
N SER A 82 -6.21 -11.99 29.86
CA SER A 82 -6.33 -11.52 31.23
C SER A 82 -6.50 -12.65 32.23
N THR A 83 -5.73 -12.63 33.31
CA THR A 83 -5.88 -13.54 34.48
C THR A 83 -6.87 -13.01 35.52
N ILE A 84 -7.38 -11.79 35.34
CA ILE A 84 -8.38 -11.15 36.20
C ILE A 84 -9.53 -10.55 35.36
N ALA A 85 -10.70 -10.37 35.97
CA ALA A 85 -11.81 -9.67 35.30
C ALA A 85 -11.51 -8.17 35.15
N GLY A 86 -12.10 -7.53 34.16
CA GLY A 86 -11.89 -6.11 33.89
C GLY A 86 -12.64 -5.61 32.66
N GLN A 87 -12.30 -4.41 32.22
CA GLN A 87 -12.98 -3.69 31.15
C GLN A 87 -12.14 -3.68 29.87
N SER A 88 -12.63 -4.35 28.82
CA SER A 88 -12.10 -4.27 27.45
C SER A 88 -12.64 -3.03 26.74
N GLN A 89 -11.82 -2.45 25.86
CA GLN A 89 -12.18 -1.31 25.02
C GLN A 89 -13.20 -1.69 23.95
N LEU A 90 -13.10 -2.90 23.37
CA LEU A 90 -13.95 -3.36 22.28
C LEU A 90 -15.14 -4.22 22.71
N ALA A 91 -15.08 -4.93 23.83
CA ALA A 91 -16.12 -5.92 24.20
C ALA A 91 -16.84 -5.62 25.52
N GLY A 92 -16.49 -4.54 26.23
CA GLY A 92 -17.13 -4.22 27.50
C GLY A 92 -16.46 -4.94 28.68
N GLN A 93 -17.23 -5.17 29.74
CA GLN A 93 -16.79 -5.95 30.90
C GLN A 93 -16.56 -7.41 30.49
N LEU A 94 -15.36 -7.94 30.77
CA LEU A 94 -14.97 -9.32 30.53
C LEU A 94 -14.45 -9.97 31.80
N ASN A 95 -14.68 -11.28 31.93
CA ASN A 95 -14.08 -12.11 32.98
C ASN A 95 -12.64 -12.49 32.63
N ALA A 96 -11.90 -12.96 33.64
CA ALA A 96 -10.61 -13.61 33.43
C ALA A 96 -10.75 -14.80 32.45
N ASN A 97 -9.74 -15.01 31.62
CA ASN A 97 -9.67 -16.20 30.78
C ASN A 97 -9.23 -17.40 31.63
N SER A 98 -10.17 -18.29 31.93
CA SER A 98 -9.90 -19.49 32.74
C SER A 98 -8.90 -20.46 32.13
N GLN A 99 -8.63 -20.36 30.81
CA GLN A 99 -7.64 -21.20 30.13
C GLN A 99 -6.20 -20.86 30.52
N LEU A 100 -5.93 -19.64 30.99
CA LEU A 100 -4.57 -19.16 31.27
C LEU A 100 -4.00 -19.66 32.61
N GLY A 101 -4.86 -20.15 33.50
CA GLY A 101 -4.51 -20.31 34.90
C GLY A 101 -3.98 -18.99 35.48
N ASN A 102 -2.69 -18.95 35.86
CA ASN A 102 -2.04 -17.77 36.41
C ASN A 102 -1.01 -17.13 35.47
N GLN A 103 -0.89 -17.59 34.21
CA GLN A 103 0.14 -17.13 33.28
C GLN A 103 -0.50 -16.61 32.00
N ALA A 104 -0.39 -15.30 31.74
CA ALA A 104 -0.75 -14.76 30.44
C ALA A 104 0.32 -15.04 29.38
N ALA A 105 -0.10 -15.06 28.13
CA ALA A 105 0.79 -15.21 26.99
C ALA A 105 1.65 -13.95 26.81
N LYS A 106 2.88 -14.15 26.32
CA LYS A 106 3.77 -13.09 25.81
C LYS A 106 3.62 -12.93 24.30
N VAL A 107 3.26 -14.01 23.61
CA VAL A 107 3.01 -14.06 22.17
C VAL A 107 1.72 -14.82 21.93
N ILE A 108 0.84 -14.26 21.10
CA ILE A 108 -0.42 -14.88 20.70
C ILE A 108 -0.36 -15.15 19.19
N LEU A 109 -0.22 -16.42 18.83
CA LEU A 109 -0.29 -16.87 17.45
C LEU A 109 -1.72 -17.29 17.12
N ASN A 110 -2.27 -16.67 16.09
CA ASN A 110 -3.54 -17.02 15.46
C ASN A 110 -3.24 -17.65 14.10
N GLU A 111 -3.40 -18.96 13.99
CA GLU A 111 -3.07 -19.71 12.78
C GLU A 111 -4.36 -20.20 12.10
N VAL A 112 -4.56 -19.82 10.85
CA VAL A 112 -5.66 -20.35 10.03
C VAL A 112 -5.20 -21.61 9.33
N VAL A 113 -5.74 -22.76 9.72
CA VAL A 113 -5.37 -24.08 9.20
C VAL A 113 -6.26 -24.57 8.05
N SER A 114 -7.29 -23.79 7.70
CA SER A 114 -8.15 -24.09 6.55
C SER A 114 -7.58 -23.50 5.25
N ARG A 115 -8.38 -23.51 4.18
CA ARG A 115 -8.05 -22.85 2.91
C ARG A 115 -8.66 -21.45 2.77
N ASN A 116 -9.30 -20.93 3.83
CA ASN A 116 -10.02 -19.67 3.78
C ASN A 116 -9.06 -18.50 4.05
N PRO A 117 -9.13 -17.41 3.26
CA PRO A 117 -8.38 -16.19 3.54
C PRO A 117 -8.98 -15.43 4.74
N SER A 118 -8.21 -14.49 5.28
CA SER A 118 -8.64 -13.62 6.39
C SER A 118 -9.00 -12.22 5.91
N LEU A 119 -10.10 -11.69 6.43
CA LEU A 119 -10.57 -10.32 6.21
C LEU A 119 -10.66 -9.57 7.56
N LEU A 120 -9.91 -8.49 7.70
CA LEU A 120 -9.81 -7.69 8.91
C LEU A 120 -10.38 -6.28 8.64
N LEU A 121 -11.63 -6.05 9.05
CA LEU A 121 -12.39 -4.82 8.85
C LEU A 121 -12.46 -3.92 10.10
N GLY A 122 -11.80 -4.32 11.19
CA GLY A 122 -11.91 -3.63 12.48
C GLY A 122 -10.72 -3.88 13.38
N LYS A 123 -10.78 -3.30 14.58
CA LYS A 123 -9.70 -3.36 15.57
C LYS A 123 -9.65 -4.72 16.26
N GLN A 124 -8.45 -5.11 16.66
CA GLN A 124 -8.16 -6.30 17.46
C GLN A 124 -7.51 -5.83 18.76
N GLU A 125 -8.06 -6.24 19.90
CA GLU A 125 -7.57 -5.86 21.22
C GLU A 125 -7.03 -7.08 21.95
N ILE A 126 -5.85 -6.96 22.55
CA ILE A 126 -5.39 -7.90 23.58
C ILE A 126 -5.87 -7.38 24.92
N PHE A 127 -6.91 -8.00 25.49
CA PHE A 127 -7.43 -7.61 26.79
C PHE A 127 -6.60 -8.26 27.91
N GLY A 128 -6.19 -7.47 28.91
CA GLY A 128 -5.32 -7.93 30.00
C GLY A 128 -3.85 -7.58 29.76
N MET A 129 -2.95 -8.55 29.97
CA MET A 129 -1.52 -8.31 29.78
C MET A 129 -1.19 -8.15 28.29
N ALA A 130 -0.40 -7.12 27.96
CA ALA A 130 0.08 -6.86 26.60
C ALA A 130 0.89 -8.07 26.08
N ALA A 131 0.73 -8.39 24.79
CA ALA A 131 1.45 -9.47 24.14
C ALA A 131 1.69 -9.16 22.66
N ASP A 132 2.67 -9.82 22.06
CA ASP A 132 2.86 -9.78 20.61
C ASP A 132 1.74 -10.54 19.92
N TYR A 133 1.27 -10.01 18.80
CA TYR A 133 0.19 -10.58 17.99
C TYR A 133 0.74 -11.10 16.68
N VAL A 134 0.42 -12.35 16.33
CA VAL A 134 0.70 -12.91 15.02
C VAL A 134 -0.58 -13.48 14.42
N LEU A 135 -0.92 -13.09 13.19
CA LEU A 135 -1.91 -13.78 12.37
C LEU A 135 -1.21 -14.44 11.18
N ALA A 136 -1.20 -15.77 11.18
CA ALA A 136 -0.65 -16.59 10.09
C ALA A 136 -1.79 -17.18 9.27
N ASN A 137 -1.90 -16.77 8.00
CA ASN A 137 -2.85 -17.35 7.06
C ASN A 137 -2.22 -17.47 5.66
N PRO A 138 -1.79 -18.68 5.24
CA PRO A 138 -1.13 -18.88 3.94
C PRO A 138 -2.05 -18.64 2.75
N ASN A 139 -3.37 -18.49 2.96
CA ASN A 139 -4.37 -18.26 1.93
C ASN A 139 -4.56 -16.78 1.57
N GLY A 140 -3.96 -15.86 2.34
CA GLY A 140 -4.04 -14.42 2.12
C GLY A 140 -4.71 -13.69 3.28
N ILE A 141 -4.35 -12.41 3.41
CA ILE A 141 -4.86 -11.52 4.46
C ILE A 141 -5.23 -10.19 3.81
N THR A 142 -6.45 -9.72 4.02
CA THR A 142 -6.91 -8.39 3.62
C THR A 142 -7.25 -7.57 4.86
N CYS A 143 -6.58 -6.43 5.02
CA CYS A 143 -6.87 -5.44 6.05
C CYS A 143 -7.55 -4.22 5.42
N ASN A 144 -8.68 -3.79 5.97
CA ASN A 144 -9.39 -2.60 5.55
C ASN A 144 -9.92 -1.86 6.79
N GLY A 145 -9.08 -1.00 7.38
CA GLY A 145 -9.38 -0.36 8.66
C GLY A 145 -9.02 -1.23 9.87
N CYS A 146 -8.13 -2.21 9.70
CA CYS A 146 -7.68 -3.01 10.83
C CYS A 146 -6.76 -2.20 11.75
N GLY A 147 -6.80 -2.51 13.04
CA GLY A 147 -5.92 -1.90 14.03
C GLY A 147 -5.64 -2.84 15.19
N PHE A 148 -4.60 -2.55 15.95
CA PHE A 148 -4.17 -3.37 17.08
C PHE A 148 -4.11 -2.51 18.35
N ILE A 149 -4.65 -3.03 19.44
CA ILE A 149 -4.73 -2.37 20.75
C ILE A 149 -4.03 -3.24 21.79
N ASN A 150 -3.20 -2.63 22.63
CA ASN A 150 -2.41 -3.29 23.66
C ASN A 150 -1.47 -4.36 23.07
N THR A 151 -0.90 -4.03 21.92
CA THR A 151 -0.14 -4.94 21.08
C THR A 151 1.20 -4.28 20.73
N PRO A 152 2.27 -4.51 21.50
CA PRO A 152 3.58 -3.93 21.24
C PRO A 152 4.06 -4.22 19.81
N ARG A 153 3.79 -5.41 19.30
CA ARG A 153 4.11 -5.81 17.94
C ARG A 153 2.99 -6.64 17.33
N ALA A 154 2.53 -6.22 16.15
CA ALA A 154 1.55 -6.96 15.36
C ALA A 154 2.20 -7.44 14.06
N SER A 155 2.13 -8.75 13.78
CA SER A 155 2.66 -9.37 12.58
C SER A 155 1.54 -10.03 11.78
N LEU A 156 1.36 -9.58 10.54
CA LEU A 156 0.46 -10.19 9.56
C LEU A 156 1.30 -11.03 8.59
N LEU A 157 1.08 -12.34 8.63
CA LEU A 157 1.85 -13.31 7.88
C LEU A 157 0.96 -14.06 6.87
N VAL A 158 1.20 -13.86 5.57
CA VAL A 158 0.67 -14.73 4.52
C VAL A 158 1.64 -15.90 4.35
N GLY A 159 1.50 -16.89 5.21
CA GLY A 159 2.47 -17.96 5.39
C GLY A 159 2.20 -18.81 6.61
N ASN A 160 3.22 -19.55 7.05
CA ASN A 160 3.15 -20.42 8.22
C ASN A 160 4.18 -20.00 9.27
N ALA A 161 3.84 -20.13 10.54
CA ALA A 161 4.77 -19.91 11.64
C ALA A 161 5.48 -21.23 11.98
N ASN A 162 6.81 -21.22 12.00
CA ASN A 162 7.58 -22.37 12.45
C ASN A 162 7.68 -22.34 13.98
N VAL A 163 6.92 -23.21 14.64
CA VAL A 163 6.86 -23.32 16.10
C VAL A 163 7.71 -24.50 16.55
N GLN A 164 8.67 -24.24 17.44
CA GLN A 164 9.52 -25.27 18.06
C GLN A 164 9.64 -24.98 19.55
N ASP A 165 9.57 -26.03 20.39
CA ASP A 165 9.66 -25.94 21.84
C ASP A 165 8.73 -24.88 22.47
N GLY A 166 7.54 -24.72 21.87
CA GLY A 166 6.55 -23.74 22.31
C GLY A 166 6.92 -22.29 22.06
N GLN A 167 7.79 -21.99 21.08
CA GLN A 167 8.14 -20.65 20.63
C GLN A 167 8.08 -20.56 19.11
N ILE A 168 7.79 -19.36 18.59
CA ILE A 168 7.92 -19.09 17.15
C ILE A 168 9.42 -18.87 16.88
N GLN A 169 10.02 -19.70 16.04
CA GLN A 169 11.41 -19.54 15.61
C GLN A 169 11.52 -18.63 14.40
N SER A 170 10.60 -18.83 13.45
CA SER A 170 10.56 -18.07 12.21
C SER A 170 9.14 -17.89 11.68
N LEU A 171 8.95 -16.80 10.95
CA LEU A 171 7.77 -16.52 10.13
C LEU A 171 8.13 -16.79 8.66
N GLU A 172 7.45 -17.76 8.05
CA GLU A 172 7.79 -18.26 6.71
C GLU A 172 6.70 -17.85 5.72
N ALA A 173 7.05 -16.97 4.79
CA ALA A 173 6.13 -16.56 3.73
C ALA A 173 5.71 -17.78 2.89
N ALA A 174 4.44 -17.81 2.49
CA ALA A 174 3.90 -18.93 1.73
C ALA A 174 4.65 -19.13 0.41
N LYS A 175 4.89 -20.38 0.00
CA LYS A 175 5.48 -20.70 -1.31
C LYS A 175 4.42 -20.69 -2.43
N ASN A 176 3.59 -19.65 -2.45
CA ASN A 176 2.51 -19.45 -3.42
C ASN A 176 2.41 -17.97 -3.84
N ASN A 177 1.43 -17.61 -4.66
CA ASN A 177 1.26 -16.23 -5.15
C ASN A 177 0.20 -15.43 -4.35
N ASN A 178 -0.10 -15.83 -3.12
CA ASN A 178 -1.13 -15.16 -2.33
C ASN A 178 -0.67 -13.78 -1.83
N LEU A 179 -1.64 -12.96 -1.49
CA LEU A 179 -1.46 -11.52 -1.29
C LEU A 179 -1.77 -11.13 0.16
N LEU A 180 -0.95 -10.23 0.70
CA LEU A 180 -1.34 -9.39 1.82
C LEU A 180 -1.76 -8.03 1.27
N GLN A 181 -3.02 -7.66 1.49
CA GLN A 181 -3.57 -6.40 1.01
C GLN A 181 -3.96 -5.49 2.16
N VAL A 182 -3.56 -4.21 2.08
CA VAL A 182 -4.10 -3.13 2.90
C VAL A 182 -4.93 -2.22 2.00
N GLN A 183 -6.24 -2.31 2.13
CA GLN A 183 -7.18 -1.51 1.35
C GLN A 183 -7.29 -0.07 1.89
N THR A 184 -8.15 0.75 1.29
CA THR A 184 -8.24 2.20 1.53
C THR A 184 -8.56 2.58 2.98
N GLY A 185 -9.20 1.71 3.76
CA GLY A 185 -9.41 1.92 5.20
C GLY A 185 -8.12 1.89 6.03
N GLY A 186 -7.02 1.40 5.46
CA GLY A 186 -5.70 1.44 6.07
C GLY A 186 -5.45 0.38 7.14
N ALA A 187 -4.29 0.48 7.79
CA ALA A 187 -3.85 -0.36 8.89
C ALA A 187 -3.16 0.47 9.98
N ARG A 188 -3.41 0.18 11.26
CA ARG A 188 -2.74 0.85 12.38
C ARG A 188 -2.12 -0.13 13.36
N GLY A 189 -0.79 -0.16 13.42
CA GLY A 189 -0.04 -0.77 14.52
C GLY A 189 0.12 0.21 15.69
N GLU A 190 0.30 -0.34 16.90
CA GLU A 190 0.58 0.48 18.08
C GLU A 190 2.06 0.92 18.06
N LYS A 191 3.00 -0.01 18.25
CA LYS A 191 4.44 0.29 18.14
C LYS A 191 5.07 -0.26 16.87
N VAL A 192 4.92 -1.56 16.62
CA VAL A 192 5.51 -2.23 15.45
C VAL A 192 4.44 -2.95 14.64
N LEU A 193 4.52 -2.80 13.32
CA LEU A 193 3.67 -3.52 12.38
C LEU A 193 4.54 -4.25 11.34
N ASP A 194 4.45 -5.58 11.32
CA ASP A 194 5.13 -6.42 10.35
C ASP A 194 4.15 -7.01 9.33
N LEU A 195 4.50 -6.92 8.05
CA LEU A 195 3.79 -7.51 6.92
C LEU A 195 4.74 -8.47 6.24
N ILE A 196 4.48 -9.76 6.29
CA ILE A 196 5.33 -10.79 5.69
C ILE A 196 4.48 -11.61 4.74
N ALA A 197 4.78 -11.55 3.45
CA ALA A 197 3.96 -12.19 2.44
C ALA A 197 4.73 -12.44 1.14
N PRO A 198 4.23 -13.29 0.24
CA PRO A 198 4.78 -13.41 -1.10
C PRO A 198 4.67 -12.10 -1.88
N ARG A 199 3.54 -11.41 -1.74
CA ARG A 199 3.26 -10.09 -2.33
C ARG A 199 2.53 -9.20 -1.34
N ILE A 200 2.76 -7.89 -1.45
CA ILE A 200 2.15 -6.86 -0.61
C ILE A 200 1.55 -5.76 -1.50
N ASP A 201 0.26 -5.45 -1.32
CA ASP A 201 -0.46 -4.36 -2.00
C ASP A 201 -1.09 -3.42 -0.94
N VAL A 202 -0.54 -2.23 -0.80
CA VAL A 202 -0.98 -1.20 0.15
C VAL A 202 -1.59 -0.04 -0.61
N ARG A 203 -2.91 0.11 -0.49
CA ARG A 203 -3.71 1.20 -1.10
C ARG A 203 -4.19 2.23 -0.10
N GLY A 204 -4.33 1.85 1.17
CA GLY A 204 -4.69 2.76 2.25
C GLY A 204 -3.50 3.16 3.11
N ASN A 205 -3.78 3.97 4.13
CA ASN A 205 -2.75 4.50 4.99
C ASN A 205 -2.28 3.45 6.01
N MET A 206 -0.97 3.38 6.26
CA MET A 206 -0.39 2.56 7.31
C MET A 206 0.32 3.43 8.34
N GLN A 207 0.10 3.15 9.62
CA GLN A 207 0.77 3.87 10.69
C GLN A 207 1.20 2.95 11.84
N ALA A 208 2.38 3.21 12.39
CA ALA A 208 2.85 2.65 13.66
C ALA A 208 3.75 3.67 14.37
N GLU A 209 3.91 3.59 15.68
CA GLU A 209 4.77 4.54 16.43
C GLU A 209 6.26 4.34 16.10
N LYS A 210 6.77 3.11 16.29
CA LYS A 210 8.19 2.80 16.17
C LYS A 210 8.59 2.34 14.78
N ALA A 211 7.94 1.31 14.24
CA ALA A 211 8.40 0.69 13.00
C ALA A 211 7.29 0.05 12.15
N ILE A 212 7.47 0.10 10.83
CA ILE A 212 6.73 -0.72 9.86
C ILE A 212 7.74 -1.52 9.04
N ASN A 213 7.59 -2.84 9.03
CA ASN A 213 8.42 -3.76 8.25
C ASN A 213 7.55 -4.51 7.24
N ALA A 214 7.76 -4.28 5.95
CA ALA A 214 7.07 -4.99 4.88
C ALA A 214 8.09 -5.83 4.10
N VAL A 215 7.99 -7.15 4.24
CA VAL A 215 8.93 -8.12 3.67
C VAL A 215 8.17 -8.99 2.65
N ALA A 216 8.36 -8.67 1.38
CA ALA A 216 7.79 -9.35 0.24
C ALA A 216 8.74 -10.40 -0.34
N GLY A 217 8.18 -11.47 -0.91
CA GLY A 217 8.91 -12.61 -1.46
C GLY A 217 8.88 -13.85 -0.57
N PHE A 218 9.72 -14.83 -0.90
CA PHE A 218 9.70 -16.17 -0.29
C PHE A 218 10.72 -16.26 0.85
N ASN A 219 10.42 -15.58 1.95
CA ASN A 219 11.35 -15.32 3.04
C ASN A 219 11.05 -16.17 4.27
N SER A 220 12.11 -16.53 5.00
CA SER A 220 12.03 -16.96 6.40
C SER A 220 12.69 -15.89 7.27
N VAL A 221 11.90 -15.33 8.19
CA VAL A 221 12.32 -14.21 9.04
C VAL A 221 12.34 -14.68 10.49
N VAL A 222 13.41 -14.40 11.24
CA VAL A 222 13.45 -14.71 12.69
C VAL A 222 12.28 -14.02 13.38
N PHE A 223 11.58 -14.75 14.24
CA PHE A 223 10.70 -14.13 15.22
C PHE A 223 11.36 -14.19 16.60
N ASP A 224 11.88 -13.06 17.05
CA ASP A 224 12.34 -12.92 18.42
C ASP A 224 11.44 -11.89 19.11
N HIS A 225 10.74 -12.32 20.16
CA HIS A 225 9.81 -11.48 20.92
C HIS A 225 10.57 -10.55 21.90
N SER A 226 11.83 -10.86 22.20
CA SER A 226 12.65 -10.09 23.15
C SER A 226 13.24 -8.82 22.53
N VAL A 227 13.16 -8.70 21.21
CA VAL A 227 13.62 -7.54 20.46
C VAL A 227 12.44 -6.70 19.99
N ASP A 228 12.52 -5.39 20.25
CA ASP A 228 11.53 -4.38 19.86
C ASP A 228 11.44 -4.15 18.33
N SER A 229 12.15 -4.93 17.52
CA SER A 229 12.13 -4.78 16.06
C SER A 229 12.57 -6.05 15.34
N ILE A 230 11.89 -6.38 14.24
CA ILE A 230 12.54 -7.07 13.12
C ILE A 230 13.54 -6.05 12.54
N SER A 231 14.82 -6.21 12.82
CA SER A 231 15.90 -5.39 12.22
C SER A 231 16.12 -5.70 10.73
N GLY A 232 15.13 -6.27 10.04
CA GLY A 232 15.32 -6.87 8.72
C GLY A 232 16.27 -8.07 8.72
N LYS A 233 16.57 -8.70 9.87
CA LYS A 233 17.43 -9.90 9.93
C LYS A 233 16.70 -11.11 9.34
N MET A 234 16.79 -11.22 8.03
CA MET A 234 16.35 -12.34 7.24
C MET A 234 17.23 -13.56 7.56
N LEU A 235 16.63 -14.71 7.88
CA LEU A 235 17.38 -15.96 8.07
C LEU A 235 17.79 -16.56 6.74
N SER A 236 16.86 -16.56 5.79
CA SER A 236 17.06 -17.11 4.46
C SER A 236 16.02 -16.57 3.48
N THR A 237 16.45 -16.45 2.23
CA THR A 237 15.59 -16.25 1.06
C THR A 237 15.52 -17.55 0.28
N SER A 238 14.31 -17.98 -0.08
CA SER A 238 14.13 -19.10 -1.01
C SER A 238 13.96 -18.58 -2.44
N THR A 239 14.36 -19.37 -3.43
CA THR A 239 14.05 -19.09 -4.83
C THR A 239 12.54 -19.08 -5.03
N ALA A 240 12.07 -18.17 -5.89
CA ALA A 240 10.67 -18.11 -6.23
C ALA A 240 10.21 -19.46 -6.82
N PRO A 241 9.11 -20.06 -6.33
CA PRO A 241 8.45 -21.15 -7.02
C PRO A 241 8.03 -20.69 -8.42
N THR A 242 7.85 -21.62 -9.35
CA THR A 242 7.33 -21.32 -10.69
C THR A 242 5.89 -20.82 -10.58
N VAL A 243 5.72 -19.51 -10.37
CA VAL A 243 4.43 -18.84 -10.25
C VAL A 243 4.17 -18.00 -11.49
N SER A 244 2.92 -17.99 -11.95
CA SER A 244 2.49 -17.13 -13.06
C SER A 244 2.20 -15.71 -12.56
N GLY A 245 2.73 -14.71 -13.27
CA GLY A 245 2.47 -13.29 -13.03
C GLY A 245 3.56 -12.56 -12.28
N SER A 246 3.36 -11.25 -12.11
CA SER A 246 4.31 -10.39 -11.40
C SER A 246 4.25 -10.61 -9.89
N LEU A 247 5.43 -10.59 -9.27
CA LEU A 247 5.66 -10.58 -7.82
C LEU A 247 5.86 -9.17 -7.26
N ASP A 248 5.60 -8.14 -8.08
CA ASP A 248 5.74 -6.75 -7.69
C ASP A 248 4.88 -6.41 -6.47
N SER A 249 5.45 -5.61 -5.58
CA SER A 249 4.73 -5.00 -4.46
C SER A 249 4.37 -3.55 -4.76
N TYR A 250 3.22 -3.11 -4.24
CA TYR A 250 2.65 -1.79 -4.51
C TYR A 250 2.38 -1.05 -3.20
N TYR A 251 2.86 0.19 -3.11
CA TYR A 251 2.66 1.10 -1.99
C TYR A 251 2.09 2.43 -2.50
N LEU A 252 0.77 2.48 -2.58
CA LEU A 252 -0.02 3.56 -3.17
C LEU A 252 -0.63 4.50 -2.12
N GLY A 253 -0.80 4.03 -0.88
CA GLY A 253 -1.26 4.84 0.25
C GLY A 253 -0.13 5.57 0.99
N ALA A 254 -0.47 6.27 2.08
CA ALA A 254 0.53 6.92 2.94
C ALA A 254 1.06 5.97 4.02
N ILE A 255 2.36 5.94 4.26
CA ILE A 255 3.00 5.10 5.29
C ILE A 255 3.76 6.00 6.26
N GLN A 256 3.50 5.87 7.56
CA GLN A 256 4.16 6.68 8.58
C GLN A 256 4.60 5.85 9.79
N ALA A 257 5.89 5.93 10.13
CA ALA A 257 6.45 5.35 11.35
C ALA A 257 7.77 6.04 11.75
N GLY A 258 8.32 5.70 12.92
CA GLY A 258 9.70 6.03 13.27
C GLY A 258 10.68 5.48 12.22
N ARG A 259 10.61 4.18 11.94
CA ARG A 259 11.42 3.49 10.93
C ARG A 259 10.55 2.71 9.95
N ILE A 260 10.91 2.71 8.68
CA ILE A 260 10.19 1.96 7.64
C ILE A 260 11.20 1.11 6.87
N ASN A 261 10.92 -0.20 6.78
CA ASN A 261 11.67 -1.14 5.95
C ASN A 261 10.73 -1.77 4.92
N LEU A 262 10.96 -1.52 3.63
CA LEU A 262 10.23 -2.16 2.53
C LEU A 262 11.22 -3.03 1.74
N ILE A 263 11.09 -4.35 1.85
CA ILE A 263 12.07 -5.31 1.32
C ILE A 263 11.36 -6.26 0.37
N SER A 264 11.84 -6.37 -0.86
CA SER A 264 11.38 -7.33 -1.87
C SER A 264 12.56 -8.19 -2.33
N THR A 265 12.51 -9.49 -2.03
CA THR A 265 13.67 -10.39 -2.24
C THR A 265 13.54 -11.30 -3.44
N ALA A 266 12.33 -11.48 -3.98
CA ALA A 266 12.12 -12.37 -5.10
C ALA A 266 12.80 -11.80 -6.36
N ALA A 267 13.63 -12.60 -7.03
CA ALA A 267 14.37 -12.16 -8.21
C ALA A 267 13.41 -11.61 -9.29
N GLY A 268 13.65 -10.38 -9.73
CA GLY A 268 12.79 -9.69 -10.70
C GLY A 268 11.53 -9.04 -10.12
N ALA A 269 11.18 -9.28 -8.86
CA ALA A 269 10.07 -8.63 -8.18
C ALA A 269 10.44 -7.19 -7.80
N GLY A 270 9.70 -6.23 -8.36
CA GLY A 270 9.87 -4.81 -8.11
C GLY A 270 9.08 -4.28 -6.92
N VAL A 271 9.37 -3.03 -6.58
CA VAL A 271 8.65 -2.23 -5.59
C VAL A 271 8.16 -0.97 -6.29
N ASN A 272 6.86 -0.72 -6.23
CA ASN A 272 6.23 0.45 -6.85
C ASN A 272 5.67 1.37 -5.76
N ILE A 273 6.10 2.62 -5.75
CA ILE A 273 5.67 3.62 -4.77
C ILE A 273 5.07 4.81 -5.52
N THR A 274 3.85 5.18 -5.15
CA THR A 274 3.18 6.40 -5.65
C THR A 274 2.64 7.27 -4.52
N GLY A 275 2.55 6.72 -3.31
CA GLY A 275 2.09 7.43 -2.13
C GLY A 275 3.19 8.18 -1.38
N GLN A 276 2.85 8.59 -0.16
CA GLN A 276 3.76 9.25 0.77
C GLN A 276 4.38 8.23 1.71
N VAL A 277 5.70 8.21 1.88
CA VAL A 277 6.38 7.31 2.81
C VAL A 277 7.26 8.15 3.73
N GLN A 278 6.88 8.21 5.00
CA GLN A 278 7.52 9.04 6.02
C GLN A 278 8.08 8.20 7.17
N GLY A 279 9.38 7.94 7.14
CA GLY A 279 10.12 7.32 8.24
C GLY A 279 10.83 8.40 9.05
N GLN A 280 10.34 8.75 10.24
CA GLN A 280 10.86 9.91 11.02
C GLN A 280 12.37 9.82 11.29
N GLU A 281 12.88 8.61 11.50
CA GLU A 281 14.29 8.30 11.76
C GLU A 281 14.95 7.65 10.54
N ALA A 282 14.33 6.63 9.95
CA ALA A 282 14.92 5.91 8.82
C ALA A 282 13.87 5.37 7.85
N LEU A 283 14.21 5.40 6.56
CA LEU A 283 13.50 4.74 5.48
C LEU A 283 14.49 3.88 4.69
N ASN A 284 14.31 2.56 4.73
CA ASN A 284 15.08 1.62 3.93
C ASN A 284 14.16 0.91 2.94
N ILE A 285 14.51 0.96 1.66
CA ILE A 285 13.80 0.28 0.59
C ILE A 285 14.81 -0.58 -0.17
N GLU A 286 14.57 -1.88 -0.19
CA GLU A 286 15.40 -2.86 -0.88
C GLU A 286 14.57 -3.68 -1.86
N SER A 287 15.03 -3.78 -3.10
CA SER A 287 14.34 -4.50 -4.16
C SER A 287 15.30 -5.34 -5.01
N ALA A 288 15.08 -6.65 -5.07
CA ALA A 288 15.80 -7.53 -5.99
C ALA A 288 15.45 -7.26 -7.48
N GLY A 289 14.33 -6.60 -7.75
CA GLY A 289 13.93 -6.10 -9.06
C GLY A 289 14.02 -4.59 -9.18
N LYS A 290 13.09 -3.99 -9.93
CA LYS A 290 13.00 -2.54 -10.15
C LYS A 290 12.33 -1.83 -8.96
N LEU A 291 12.91 -0.74 -8.46
CA LEU A 291 12.24 0.24 -7.62
C LEU A 291 11.69 1.38 -8.49
N ALA A 292 10.37 1.51 -8.56
CA ALA A 292 9.68 2.55 -9.30
C ALA A 292 9.06 3.57 -8.34
N LEU A 293 9.50 4.82 -8.41
CA LEU A 293 8.95 5.97 -7.69
C LEU A 293 8.20 6.84 -8.71
N ASN A 294 6.87 6.88 -8.64
CA ASN A 294 6.06 7.68 -9.56
C ASN A 294 5.24 8.71 -8.77
N ALA A 295 5.64 9.98 -8.88
CA ALA A 295 5.18 11.07 -8.00
C ALA A 295 5.29 10.75 -6.50
N ALA A 296 6.20 9.85 -6.12
CA ALA A 296 6.35 9.37 -4.75
C ALA A 296 6.92 10.48 -3.86
N GLN A 297 6.43 10.56 -2.62
CA GLN A 297 6.91 11.54 -1.63
C GLN A 297 7.61 10.78 -0.48
N LEU A 298 8.94 10.70 -0.54
CA LEU A 298 9.75 10.02 0.45
C LEU A 298 10.35 11.04 1.43
N LYS A 299 10.20 10.78 2.74
CA LYS A 299 10.73 11.64 3.79
C LYS A 299 11.32 10.85 4.96
N GLY A 300 12.49 11.23 5.43
CA GLY A 300 13.07 10.70 6.66
C GLY A 300 14.42 11.32 7.00
N GLN A 301 14.99 11.02 8.17
CA GLN A 301 16.34 11.50 8.49
C GLN A 301 17.39 10.75 7.66
N ALA A 302 17.39 9.41 7.70
CA ALA A 302 18.21 8.58 6.83
C ALA A 302 17.34 7.85 5.79
N ILE A 303 17.67 7.96 4.52
CA ILE A 303 17.00 7.26 3.41
C ILE A 303 18.02 6.39 2.69
N ALA A 304 17.74 5.09 2.59
CA ALA A 304 18.50 4.13 1.82
C ALA A 304 17.59 3.46 0.77
N LEU A 305 17.90 3.67 -0.50
CA LEU A 305 17.22 3.06 -1.64
C LEU A 305 18.19 2.12 -2.34
N GLN A 306 17.88 0.83 -2.36
CA GLN A 306 18.71 -0.20 -2.95
C GLN A 306 17.89 -1.04 -3.91
N ALA A 307 18.27 -1.09 -5.18
CA ALA A 307 17.56 -1.94 -6.14
C ALA A 307 18.46 -2.43 -7.28
N LYS A 308 17.94 -3.35 -8.11
CA LYS A 308 18.59 -3.64 -9.38
C LYS A 308 18.55 -2.43 -10.31
N ASP A 309 17.35 -1.93 -10.53
CA ASP A 309 17.09 -0.71 -11.31
C ASP A 309 16.25 0.24 -10.44
N ILE A 310 16.59 1.52 -10.45
CA ILE A 310 15.82 2.58 -9.79
C ILE A 310 15.29 3.51 -10.87
N GLU A 311 13.98 3.72 -10.89
CA GLU A 311 13.33 4.70 -11.76
C GLU A 311 12.48 5.63 -10.91
N SER A 312 12.81 6.91 -10.92
CA SER A 312 11.99 7.96 -10.34
C SER A 312 11.45 8.85 -11.45
N SER A 313 10.14 9.07 -11.47
CA SER A 313 9.44 9.90 -12.44
C SER A 313 8.33 10.69 -11.75
N GLY A 314 7.93 11.81 -12.36
CA GLY A 314 6.71 12.51 -12.02
C GLY A 314 5.49 11.97 -12.76
N LYS A 315 4.30 12.35 -12.28
CA LYS A 315 3.00 12.02 -12.86
C LYS A 315 2.50 13.20 -13.70
N ILE A 316 2.38 12.99 -15.02
CA ILE A 316 1.83 13.98 -15.95
C ILE A 316 0.30 13.87 -15.96
N SER A 317 -0.38 15.00 -15.81
CA SER A 317 -1.83 15.13 -15.98
C SER A 317 -2.11 16.14 -17.08
N THR A 318 -2.93 15.75 -18.07
CA THR A 318 -3.29 16.59 -19.23
C THR A 318 -4.78 16.90 -19.21
N GLN A 319 -5.12 18.18 -19.28
CA GLN A 319 -6.48 18.67 -19.38
C GLN A 319 -6.73 19.19 -20.80
N ASN A 320 -7.77 18.66 -21.44
CA ASN A 320 -8.21 19.07 -22.75
C ASN A 320 -9.47 19.92 -22.63
N THR A 321 -9.48 21.10 -23.26
CA THR A 321 -10.68 21.93 -23.42
C THR A 321 -11.01 22.08 -24.89
N GLN A 322 -12.30 22.07 -25.20
CA GLN A 322 -12.80 22.35 -26.55
C GLN A 322 -13.99 23.29 -26.42
N ASP A 323 -13.91 24.43 -27.10
CA ASP A 323 -15.00 25.37 -27.20
C ASP A 323 -15.41 25.51 -28.66
N GLN A 324 -16.71 25.56 -28.90
CA GLN A 324 -17.28 25.83 -30.21
C GLN A 324 -18.40 26.84 -30.06
N SER A 325 -18.39 27.84 -30.93
CA SER A 325 -19.49 28.80 -31.04
C SER A 325 -19.85 28.98 -32.49
N HIS A 326 -21.15 29.03 -32.73
CA HIS A 326 -21.74 29.22 -34.03
C HIS A 326 -22.70 30.40 -33.92
N ASN A 327 -22.64 31.34 -34.85
CA ASN A 327 -23.55 32.47 -34.89
C ASN A 327 -23.98 32.73 -36.33
N GLU A 328 -25.28 32.94 -36.53
CA GLU A 328 -25.88 33.21 -37.84
C GLU A 328 -26.72 34.48 -37.81
N SER A 329 -26.76 35.20 -38.93
CA SER A 329 -27.63 36.34 -39.14
C SER A 329 -28.29 36.27 -40.52
N TRP A 330 -29.62 36.26 -40.51
CA TRP A 330 -30.47 36.11 -41.70
C TRP A 330 -31.35 37.36 -41.87
N PHE A 331 -30.77 38.46 -42.38
CA PHE A 331 -31.53 39.63 -42.81
C PHE A 331 -31.47 39.79 -44.34
N ILE A 332 -32.55 40.29 -44.95
CA ILE A 332 -32.79 40.36 -46.42
C ILE A 332 -31.62 40.98 -47.22
N TRP A 333 -30.81 41.83 -46.59
CA TRP A 333 -29.69 42.54 -47.24
C TRP A 333 -28.31 42.20 -46.61
N LYS A 334 -28.27 41.31 -45.61
CA LYS A 334 -27.07 40.87 -44.87
C LYS A 334 -27.25 39.41 -44.44
N THR A 335 -26.64 38.48 -45.18
CA THR A 335 -26.45 37.10 -44.72
C THR A 335 -25.04 36.96 -44.17
N GLY A 336 -24.87 36.32 -43.03
CA GLY A 336 -23.54 36.02 -42.51
C GLY A 336 -23.54 35.02 -41.38
N GLU A 337 -22.44 34.29 -41.28
CA GLU A 337 -22.22 33.23 -40.31
C GLU A 337 -20.82 33.35 -39.73
N THR A 338 -20.64 32.88 -38.50
CA THR A 338 -19.36 32.84 -37.83
C THR A 338 -19.26 31.57 -37.02
N ASP A 339 -18.31 30.74 -37.41
CA ASP A 339 -17.88 29.53 -36.74
C ASP A 339 -16.55 29.79 -36.05
N LYS A 340 -16.54 29.70 -34.72
CA LYS A 340 -15.31 29.69 -33.94
C LYS A 340 -15.16 28.35 -33.26
N LYS A 341 -13.98 27.75 -33.40
CA LYS A 341 -13.59 26.55 -32.67
C LYS A 341 -12.27 26.84 -31.97
N SER A 342 -12.12 26.40 -30.74
CA SER A 342 -10.82 26.40 -30.06
C SER A 342 -10.64 25.10 -29.30
N SER A 343 -9.40 24.62 -29.28
CA SER A 343 -8.99 23.47 -28.48
C SER A 343 -7.72 23.80 -27.72
N SER A 344 -7.64 23.48 -26.44
CA SER A 344 -6.37 23.53 -25.70
C SER A 344 -6.09 22.21 -25.00
N SER A 345 -4.82 21.85 -24.93
CA SER A 345 -4.29 20.73 -24.14
C SER A 345 -3.23 21.31 -23.21
N LYS A 346 -3.50 21.33 -21.91
CA LYS A 346 -2.59 21.82 -20.89
C LYS A 346 -2.18 20.68 -19.97
N SER A 347 -0.88 20.43 -19.93
CA SER A 347 -0.26 19.40 -19.11
C SER A 347 0.41 20.01 -17.88
N SER A 348 0.31 19.33 -16.75
CA SER A 348 1.01 19.62 -15.49
C SER A 348 1.70 18.36 -14.97
N ILE A 349 2.75 18.51 -14.17
CA ILE A 349 3.50 17.38 -13.62
C ILE A 349 3.59 17.44 -12.09
N GLU A 350 3.22 16.36 -11.44
CA GLU A 350 3.46 16.12 -10.02
C GLU A 350 4.80 15.39 -9.87
N ARG A 351 5.78 16.05 -9.24
CA ARG A 351 7.16 15.56 -9.16
C ARG A 351 7.30 14.54 -8.03
N SER A 352 8.18 13.55 -8.23
CA SER A 352 8.66 12.74 -7.09
C SER A 352 9.55 13.59 -6.20
N SER A 353 9.47 13.41 -4.87
CA SER A 353 10.30 14.12 -3.90
C SER A 353 10.96 13.12 -2.95
N ILE A 354 12.25 13.33 -2.68
CA ILE A 354 13.03 12.57 -1.70
C ILE A 354 13.69 13.60 -0.77
N GLN A 355 13.30 13.61 0.51
CA GLN A 355 13.75 14.59 1.49
C GLN A 355 14.34 13.90 2.71
N GLY A 356 15.61 14.15 3.00
CA GLY A 356 16.24 13.62 4.20
C GLY A 356 17.66 14.08 4.43
N ASP A 357 18.13 13.98 5.67
CA ASP A 357 19.47 14.45 6.02
C ASP A 357 20.54 13.65 5.26
N GLU A 358 20.44 12.33 5.29
CA GLU A 358 21.37 11.40 4.65
C GLU A 358 20.61 10.56 3.61
N ILE A 359 20.90 10.75 2.32
CA ILE A 359 20.23 10.02 1.24
C ILE A 359 21.25 9.16 0.48
N ASN A 360 21.04 7.85 0.50
CA ASN A 360 21.84 6.86 -0.21
C ASN A 360 20.96 6.16 -1.26
N ILE A 361 21.26 6.37 -2.54
CA ILE A 361 20.58 5.76 -3.69
C ILE A 361 21.58 4.87 -4.41
N LYS A 362 21.33 3.56 -4.40
CA LYS A 362 22.22 2.56 -4.99
C LYS A 362 21.45 1.63 -5.91
N ALA A 363 21.68 1.77 -7.22
CA ALA A 363 21.22 0.79 -8.21
C ALA A 363 22.39 -0.12 -8.60
N SER A 364 22.18 -1.42 -8.74
CA SER A 364 23.24 -2.30 -9.27
C SER A 364 23.40 -2.20 -10.78
N ASN A 365 22.36 -1.76 -11.49
CA ASN A 365 22.35 -1.58 -12.94
C ASN A 365 22.06 -0.11 -13.32
N THR A 366 20.80 0.32 -13.40
CA THR A 366 20.46 1.68 -13.85
C THR A 366 19.76 2.49 -12.76
N ALA A 367 20.16 3.75 -12.58
CA ALA A 367 19.41 4.75 -11.83
C ALA A 367 18.94 5.86 -12.78
N THR A 368 17.64 5.90 -13.06
CA THR A 368 17.00 6.93 -13.87
C THR A 368 16.16 7.83 -12.96
N LEU A 369 16.49 9.11 -12.89
CA LEU A 369 15.75 10.10 -12.13
C LEU A 369 15.27 11.19 -13.10
N ALA A 370 13.96 11.25 -13.32
CA ALA A 370 13.30 12.26 -14.13
C ALA A 370 12.24 12.99 -13.28
N ALA A 371 12.10 14.30 -13.48
CA ALA A 371 11.16 15.13 -12.72
C ALA A 371 11.16 14.87 -11.20
N THR A 372 12.34 14.65 -10.62
CA THR A 372 12.52 14.28 -9.21
C THR A 372 13.20 15.41 -8.44
N ASP A 373 12.74 15.69 -7.23
CA ASP A 373 13.35 16.64 -6.30
C ASP A 373 14.06 15.89 -5.18
N ILE A 374 15.33 16.18 -4.98
CA ILE A 374 16.14 15.65 -3.88
C ILE A 374 16.58 16.83 -3.02
N ASP A 375 16.19 16.84 -1.75
CA ASP A 375 16.64 17.81 -0.74
C ASP A 375 17.33 17.07 0.40
N SER A 376 18.65 17.28 0.55
CA SER A 376 19.49 16.57 1.51
C SER A 376 20.50 17.42 2.27
N LYS A 377 21.11 16.85 3.30
CA LYS A 377 22.41 17.35 3.80
C LYS A 377 23.56 16.65 3.10
N ASN A 378 23.48 15.33 2.95
CA ASN A 378 24.41 14.53 2.13
C ASN A 378 23.63 13.63 1.17
N LEU A 379 24.12 13.54 -0.07
CA LEU A 379 23.61 12.63 -1.10
C LEU A 379 24.74 11.73 -1.60
N ASN A 380 24.49 10.42 -1.59
CA ASN A 380 25.27 9.43 -2.34
C ASN A 380 24.37 8.75 -3.37
N LEU A 381 24.65 8.95 -4.65
CA LEU A 381 23.99 8.29 -5.77
C LEU A 381 25.01 7.44 -6.52
N SER A 382 24.79 6.13 -6.55
CA SER A 382 25.66 5.19 -7.27
C SER A 382 24.87 4.21 -8.14
N ALA A 383 25.35 3.99 -9.36
CA ALA A 383 24.81 2.98 -10.27
C ALA A 383 25.85 2.52 -11.30
N ALA A 384 25.55 1.49 -12.09
CA ALA A 384 26.35 1.21 -13.28
C ALA A 384 26.09 2.28 -14.35
N LYS A 385 24.82 2.66 -14.55
CA LYS A 385 24.39 3.75 -15.43
C LYS A 385 23.51 4.72 -14.67
N ILE A 386 23.79 6.02 -14.81
CA ILE A 386 22.96 7.09 -14.21
C ILE A 386 22.36 7.93 -15.35
N ASN A 387 21.05 8.11 -15.31
CA ASN A 387 20.32 9.02 -16.20
C ASN A 387 19.54 10.05 -15.37
N LEU A 388 19.85 11.34 -15.54
CA LEU A 388 19.15 12.46 -14.87
C LEU A 388 18.24 13.27 -15.82
N ASP A 389 17.95 12.72 -17.01
CA ASP A 389 17.12 13.33 -18.05
C ASP A 389 15.73 13.75 -17.52
N GLY A 390 15.13 14.75 -18.18
CA GLY A 390 13.79 15.21 -17.84
C GLY A 390 12.64 14.51 -18.57
N GLN A 391 11.43 14.60 -17.99
CA GLN A 391 10.19 14.22 -18.66
C GLN A 391 9.68 15.37 -19.55
N LEU A 392 9.25 15.05 -20.77
CA LEU A 392 8.68 16.03 -21.69
C LEU A 392 7.23 16.37 -21.30
N LEU A 393 6.96 17.65 -21.11
CA LEU A 393 5.63 18.21 -20.90
C LEU A 393 5.22 18.95 -22.17
N SER A 394 4.12 18.54 -22.80
CA SER A 394 3.63 19.12 -24.05
C SER A 394 2.27 19.79 -23.85
N ASN A 395 2.19 21.05 -24.29
CA ASN A 395 0.98 21.85 -24.32
C ASN A 395 0.67 22.24 -25.76
N SER A 396 -0.62 22.31 -26.11
CA SER A 396 -1.03 22.78 -27.43
C SER A 396 -2.28 23.64 -27.34
N GLU A 397 -2.36 24.66 -28.18
CA GLU A 397 -3.56 25.46 -28.36
C GLU A 397 -3.84 25.58 -29.85
N SER A 398 -5.11 25.43 -30.25
CA SER A 398 -5.54 25.68 -31.62
C SER A 398 -6.83 26.48 -31.61
N SER A 399 -6.97 27.39 -32.56
CA SER A 399 -8.23 28.08 -32.80
C SER A 399 -8.49 28.25 -34.29
N SER A 400 -9.76 28.17 -34.67
CA SER A 400 -10.23 28.57 -35.99
C SER A 400 -11.36 29.57 -35.86
N ASN A 401 -11.37 30.56 -36.72
CA ASN A 401 -12.42 31.55 -36.87
C ASN A 401 -12.72 31.67 -38.36
N ASN A 402 -13.83 31.05 -38.77
CA ASN A 402 -14.33 31.11 -40.12
C ASN A 402 -15.59 31.96 -40.09
N ALA A 403 -15.58 33.04 -40.86
CA ALA A 403 -16.70 33.95 -40.98
C ALA A 403 -16.96 34.23 -42.45
N TRP A 404 -18.23 34.27 -42.83
CA TRP A 404 -18.63 34.75 -44.14
C TRP A 404 -19.75 35.76 -44.04
N LYS A 405 -19.80 36.66 -45.01
CA LYS A 405 -20.83 37.68 -45.12
C LYS A 405 -21.04 38.05 -46.58
N ASN A 406 -22.26 37.88 -47.08
CA ASN A 406 -22.57 38.04 -48.50
C ASN A 406 -21.55 37.27 -49.38
N SER A 407 -20.76 37.97 -50.20
CA SER A 407 -19.71 37.37 -51.06
C SER A 407 -18.31 37.40 -50.46
N TRP A 408 -18.15 37.73 -49.17
CA TRP A 408 -16.86 37.81 -48.49
C TRP A 408 -16.66 36.66 -47.52
N ALA A 409 -15.43 36.14 -47.46
CA ALA A 409 -15.01 35.12 -46.51
C ALA A 409 -13.74 35.55 -45.77
N TYR A 410 -13.69 35.21 -44.48
CA TYR A 410 -12.55 35.40 -43.60
C TYR A 410 -12.31 34.09 -42.85
N ASN A 411 -11.18 33.45 -43.10
CA ASN A 411 -10.79 32.21 -42.44
C ASN A 411 -9.45 32.44 -41.76
N LYS A 412 -9.40 32.23 -40.45
CA LYS A 412 -8.16 32.29 -39.66
C LYS A 412 -8.02 31.01 -38.87
N ALA A 413 -6.86 30.38 -38.97
CA ALA A 413 -6.46 29.26 -38.12
C ALA A 413 -5.16 29.64 -37.42
N GLU A 414 -5.10 29.40 -36.12
CA GLU A 414 -3.90 29.54 -35.29
C GLU A 414 -3.63 28.24 -34.56
N SER A 415 -2.37 27.85 -34.47
CA SER A 415 -1.94 26.70 -33.68
C SER A 415 -0.61 27.03 -33.01
N SER A 416 -0.50 26.72 -31.72
CA SER A 416 0.75 26.78 -30.97
C SER A 416 0.98 25.45 -30.25
N SER A 417 2.24 25.10 -30.10
CA SER A 417 2.69 24.00 -29.27
C SER A 417 3.84 24.50 -28.41
N THR A 418 3.88 24.06 -27.16
CA THR A 418 4.98 24.35 -26.25
C THR A 418 5.43 23.06 -25.60
N GLU A 419 6.72 22.78 -25.69
CA GLU A 419 7.35 21.62 -25.08
C GLU A 419 8.32 22.08 -24.01
N GLN A 420 8.24 21.47 -22.82
CA GLN A 420 9.10 21.77 -21.69
C GLN A 420 9.68 20.47 -21.13
N GLN A 421 11.00 20.36 -21.08
CA GLN A 421 11.67 19.23 -20.45
C GLN A 421 11.83 19.47 -18.95
N ILE A 422 11.28 18.56 -18.14
CA ILE A 422 11.22 18.66 -16.69
C ILE A 422 12.29 17.74 -16.07
N GLY A 423 13.48 18.29 -15.86
CA GLY A 423 14.64 17.59 -15.30
C GLY A 423 14.58 17.32 -13.79
N THR A 424 15.60 16.64 -13.29
CA THR A 424 15.82 16.40 -11.85
C THR A 424 16.46 17.60 -11.16
N ARG A 425 16.06 17.87 -9.92
CA ARG A 425 16.60 18.95 -9.08
C ARG A 425 17.23 18.33 -7.84
N ILE A 426 18.52 18.61 -7.64
CA ILE A 426 19.26 18.11 -6.48
C ILE A 426 19.75 19.32 -5.68
N LYS A 427 19.39 19.35 -4.40
CA LYS A 427 19.84 20.34 -3.42
C LYS A 427 20.43 19.58 -2.24
N SER A 428 21.69 19.86 -1.92
CA SER A 428 22.36 19.31 -0.75
C SER A 428 23.06 20.43 0.01
N SER A 429 23.01 20.41 1.35
CA SER A 429 23.68 21.44 2.16
C SER A 429 25.16 21.19 2.40
N ASN A 430 25.61 19.93 2.32
CA ASN A 430 27.00 19.53 2.55
C ASN A 430 27.57 18.85 1.29
N ASP A 431 27.45 17.51 1.18
CA ASP A 431 28.11 16.73 0.14
C ASP A 431 27.11 16.17 -0.88
N ILE A 432 27.56 16.09 -2.13
CA ILE A 432 26.91 15.35 -3.22
C ILE A 432 27.98 14.46 -3.86
N GLN A 433 27.78 13.15 -3.79
CA GLN A 433 28.59 12.16 -4.47
C GLN A 433 27.73 11.43 -5.51
N ILE A 434 28.11 11.53 -6.78
CA ILE A 434 27.47 10.81 -7.88
C ILE A 434 28.54 9.96 -8.55
N SER A 435 28.36 8.64 -8.56
CA SER A 435 29.32 7.68 -9.08
C SER A 435 28.67 6.69 -10.04
N ALA A 436 29.11 6.68 -11.29
CA ALA A 436 28.74 5.69 -12.29
C ALA A 436 29.96 4.87 -12.69
N THR A 437 29.81 3.55 -12.79
CA THR A 437 30.87 2.69 -13.34
C THR A 437 30.82 2.59 -14.87
N GLY A 438 29.76 3.11 -15.50
CA GLY A 438 29.49 3.13 -16.93
C GLY A 438 28.99 4.50 -17.42
N GLU A 439 28.26 4.54 -18.53
CA GLU A 439 27.78 5.79 -19.12
C GLU A 439 26.90 6.60 -18.17
N THR A 440 27.08 7.92 -18.19
CA THR A 440 26.24 8.88 -17.47
C THR A 440 25.64 9.87 -18.48
N SER A 441 24.32 9.99 -18.51
CA SER A 441 23.62 11.10 -19.20
C SER A 441 23.07 12.05 -18.14
N ILE A 442 23.46 13.32 -18.23
CA ILE A 442 23.06 14.40 -17.31
C ILE A 442 22.20 15.40 -18.07
#